data_AF-G1XAS7-F1
#
_entry.id   AF-G1XAS7-F1
#
_cell.length_a   1.000
_cell.length_b   1.000
_cell.length_c   1.000
_cell.angle_alpha   90.00
_cell.angle_beta   90.00
_cell.angle_gamma   90.00
#
_symmetry.space_group_name_H-M   'P 1'
#
loop_
_entity.id
_entity.type
_entity.pdbx_description
1 polymer ?
#
loop_
_entity_poly.entity_id
_entity_poly.type
_entity_poly.pdbx_seq_one_letter_code
_entity_poly.pdbx_strand_id
1 'polypeptide(L)'
;MPRYSKPILLLCATHAFALFSMYGLAYRNGYLKALLRLKDFGPHLLPGSENPILKTYTGIAPLDKLITIAVVLFANITDGSAPHFSLYGFHFGGQLTSIWTVLMIEGYRFGNRGTPLSL
;
A
#
# COMPACT_ATOMS: atom_id res chain seq x y z
N MET A 1 35.46 0.40 12.35
CA MET A 1 34.03 0.43 11.94
C MET A 1 33.94 -0.05 10.49
N PRO A 2 33.05 -0.98 10.13
CA PRO A 2 32.98 -1.49 8.76
C PRO A 2 32.64 -0.35 7.80
N ARG A 3 33.32 -0.34 6.63
CA ARG A 3 33.29 0.72 5.61
C ARG A 3 31.88 1.15 5.16
N TYR A 4 30.88 0.31 5.40
CA TYR A 4 29.48 0.49 4.99
C TYR A 4 28.51 0.84 6.14
N SER A 5 29.00 1.01 7.37
CA SER A 5 28.12 1.29 8.54
C SER A 5 27.28 2.56 8.40
N LYS A 6 27.84 3.65 7.85
CA LYS A 6 27.15 4.93 7.65
C LYS A 6 25.99 4.86 6.63
N PRO A 7 26.18 4.36 5.39
CA PRO A 7 25.08 4.27 4.43
C PRO A 7 23.98 3.30 4.88
N ILE A 8 24.33 2.20 5.55
CA ILE A 8 23.33 1.27 6.11
C ILE A 8 22.47 1.99 7.16
N LEU A 9 23.11 2.73 8.09
CA LEU A 9 22.39 3.46 9.12
C LEU A 9 21.44 4.51 8.52
N LEU A 10 21.88 5.21 7.46
CA LEU A 10 21.06 6.18 6.74
C LEU A 10 19.85 5.50 6.08
N LEU A 11 20.04 4.37 5.41
CA LEU A 11 18.95 3.62 4.78
C LEU A 11 17.93 3.13 5.82
N CYS A 12 18.40 2.60 6.95
CA CYS A 12 17.53 2.20 8.06
C CYS A 12 16.74 3.39 8.63
N ALA A 13 17.39 4.55 8.82
CA ALA A 13 16.74 5.75 9.32
C ALA A 13 15.66 6.27 8.34
N THR A 14 15.98 6.33 7.04
CA THR A 14 15.01 6.73 6.01
C THR A 14 13.82 5.78 5.96
N HIS A 15 14.07 4.46 6.07
CA HIS A 15 13.00 3.47 6.09
C HIS A 15 12.11 3.60 7.33
N ALA A 16 12.71 3.78 8.51
CA ALA A 16 11.95 4.01 9.75
C ALA A 16 11.09 5.28 9.65
N PHE A 17 11.63 6.37 9.10
CA PHE A 17 10.88 7.60 8.86
C PHE A 17 9.74 7.39 7.85
N ALA A 18 9.96 6.64 6.78
CA ALA A 18 8.93 6.32 5.79
C ALA A 18 7.78 5.51 6.41
N LEU A 19 8.09 4.48 7.21
CA LEU A 19 7.09 3.69 7.93
C LEU A 19 6.28 4.54 8.92
N PHE A 20 6.96 5.43 9.66
CA PHE A 20 6.29 6.35 10.57
C PHE A 20 5.40 7.34 9.83
N SER A 21 5.87 7.89 8.72
CA SER A 21 5.12 8.86 7.92
C SER A 21 3.89 8.22 7.25
N MET A 22 4.01 6.98 6.77
CA MET A 22 2.92 6.29 6.10
C MET A 22 1.89 5.72 7.09
N TYR A 23 2.34 4.93 8.07
CA TYR A 23 1.43 4.21 8.97
C TYR A 23 1.26 4.92 10.32
N GLY A 24 2.34 5.47 10.86
CA GLY A 24 2.32 6.17 12.16
C GLY A 24 1.41 7.40 12.13
N LEU A 25 1.52 8.24 11.09
CA LEU A 25 0.65 9.40 10.93
C LEU A 25 -0.80 9.00 10.68
N ALA A 26 -1.05 8.02 9.80
CA ALA A 26 -2.39 7.51 9.52
C ALA A 26 -3.07 6.90 10.76
N TYR A 27 -2.29 6.33 11.68
CA TYR A 27 -2.79 5.89 12.97
C TYR A 27 -3.11 7.08 13.90
N ARG A 28 -2.18 8.02 14.03
CA ARG A 28 -2.28 9.14 14.98
C ARG A 28 -3.36 10.16 14.63
N ASN A 29 -3.60 10.40 13.34
CA ASN A 29 -4.64 11.32 12.89
C ASN A 29 -6.05 10.69 12.86
N GLY A 30 -6.19 9.43 13.27
CA GLY A 30 -7.47 8.72 13.32
C GLY A 30 -7.95 8.17 11.97
N TYR A 31 -7.16 8.33 10.89
CA TYR A 31 -7.53 7.87 9.56
C TYR A 31 -7.81 6.37 9.50
N LEU A 32 -6.94 5.55 10.11
CA LEU A 32 -7.16 4.09 10.14
C LEU A 32 -8.45 3.71 10.87
N LYS A 33 -8.82 4.43 11.93
CA LYS A 33 -10.09 4.20 12.65
C LYS A 33 -11.29 4.56 11.77
N ALA A 34 -11.21 5.68 11.04
CA ALA A 34 -12.25 6.09 10.10
C ALA A 34 -12.41 5.07 8.97
N LEU A 35 -11.31 4.56 8.41
CA LEU A 35 -11.32 3.57 7.34
C LEU A 35 -11.94 2.23 7.79
N LEU A 36 -11.57 1.75 8.97
CA LEU A 36 -12.17 0.53 9.54
C LEU A 36 -13.67 0.72 9.79
N ARG A 37 -14.06 1.87 10.35
CA ARG A 37 -15.48 2.20 10.55
C ARG A 37 -16.24 2.26 9.23
N LEU A 38 -15.64 2.80 8.17
CA LEU A 38 -16.24 2.88 6.85
C LEU A 38 -16.44 1.49 6.23
N LYS A 39 -15.48 0.57 6.40
CA LYS A 39 -15.65 -0.83 6.01
C LYS A 39 -16.78 -1.54 6.75
N ASP A 40 -16.91 -1.30 8.06
CA ASP A 40 -17.83 -2.05 8.92
C ASP A 40 -19.25 -1.49 8.91
N PHE A 41 -19.41 -0.17 8.81
CA PHE A 41 -20.69 0.54 8.98
C PHE A 41 -21.01 1.51 7.85
N GLY A 42 -20.12 1.72 6.90
CA GLY A 42 -20.31 2.68 5.82
C GLY A 42 -21.41 2.29 4.84
N PRO A 43 -21.75 3.19 3.89
CA PRO A 43 -22.51 2.78 2.72
C PRO A 43 -21.73 1.65 2.05
N HIS A 44 -22.33 0.47 2.00
CA HIS A 44 -21.73 -0.71 1.38
C HIS A 44 -21.81 -0.63 -0.15
N LEU A 45 -21.82 0.58 -0.71
CA LEU A 45 -21.97 0.89 -2.11
C LEU A 45 -20.72 1.61 -2.60
N LEU A 46 -20.40 1.42 -3.88
CA LEU A 46 -19.37 2.20 -4.53
C LEU A 46 -19.80 3.68 -4.60
N PRO A 47 -18.86 4.62 -4.46
CA PRO A 47 -19.15 6.04 -4.57
C PRO A 47 -19.85 6.36 -5.90
N GLY A 48 -20.94 7.12 -5.85
CA GLY A 48 -21.70 7.51 -7.04
C GLY A 48 -22.43 6.36 -7.75
N SER A 49 -22.61 5.21 -7.09
CA SER A 49 -23.25 4.02 -7.68
C SER A 49 -24.19 3.30 -6.71
N GLU A 50 -25.08 2.48 -7.26
CA GLU A 50 -25.90 1.51 -6.50
C GLU A 50 -25.21 0.14 -6.37
N ASN A 51 -24.00 -0.01 -6.91
CA ASN A 51 -23.26 -1.26 -6.87
C ASN A 51 -22.65 -1.51 -5.49
N PRO A 52 -22.84 -2.68 -4.88
CA PRO A 52 -22.26 -2.97 -3.57
C PRO A 52 -20.75 -3.23 -3.61
N ILE A 53 -20.06 -2.87 -2.54
CA ILE A 53 -18.64 -3.19 -2.32
C ILE A 53 -18.50 -4.70 -2.08
N LEU A 54 -17.68 -5.36 -2.89
CA LEU A 54 -17.41 -6.78 -2.74
C LEU A 54 -16.63 -7.05 -1.44
N LYS A 55 -17.05 -8.09 -0.70
CA LYS A 55 -16.44 -8.48 0.58
C LYS A 55 -15.79 -9.85 0.56
N THR A 56 -16.04 -10.64 -0.47
CA THR A 56 -15.52 -12.01 -0.63
C THR A 56 -14.82 -12.08 -1.97
N TYR A 57 -13.50 -12.27 -1.95
CA TYR A 57 -12.67 -12.33 -3.15
C TYR A 57 -12.03 -13.70 -3.32
N THR A 58 -11.48 -14.24 -2.22
CA THR A 58 -10.72 -15.48 -2.18
C THR A 58 -11.38 -16.56 -1.34
N GLY A 59 -12.31 -16.18 -0.45
CA GLY A 59 -12.93 -17.06 0.53
C GLY A 59 -12.11 -17.21 1.82
N ILE A 60 -10.91 -16.64 1.88
CA ILE A 60 -10.05 -16.65 3.08
C ILE A 60 -10.32 -15.37 3.88
N ALA A 61 -11.05 -15.51 4.99
CA ALA A 61 -11.60 -14.37 5.72
C ALA A 61 -10.58 -13.25 6.10
N PRO A 62 -9.36 -13.54 6.58
CA PRO A 62 -8.35 -12.49 6.82
C PRO A 62 -7.92 -11.75 5.56
N LEU A 63 -7.75 -12.48 4.45
CA LEU A 63 -7.30 -11.91 3.18
C LEU A 63 -8.40 -11.06 2.55
N ASP A 64 -9.64 -11.57 2.56
CA ASP A 64 -10.80 -10.84 2.06
C ASP A 64 -11.03 -9.54 2.83
N LYS A 65 -10.87 -9.55 4.17
CA LYS A 65 -10.92 -8.31 4.96
C LYS A 65 -9.87 -7.29 4.52
N LEU A 66 -8.63 -7.71 4.26
CA LEU A 66 -7.57 -6.82 3.80
C LEU A 66 -7.89 -6.23 2.42
N ILE A 67 -8.38 -7.05 1.49
CA ILE A 67 -8.76 -6.61 0.15
C ILE A 67 -9.94 -5.62 0.23
N THR A 68 -10.96 -5.90 1.05
CA THR A 68 -12.08 -4.96 1.24
C THR A 68 -11.62 -3.62 1.82
N ILE A 69 -10.68 -3.60 2.78
CA ILE A 69 -10.09 -2.35 3.28
C ILE A 69 -9.46 -1.56 2.12
N ALA A 70 -8.69 -2.24 1.25
CA ALA A 70 -8.07 -1.61 0.10
C ALA A 70 -9.11 -1.06 -0.89
N VAL A 71 -10.18 -1.80 -1.17
CA VAL A 71 -11.25 -1.32 -2.07
C VAL A 71 -11.94 -0.08 -1.51
N VAL A 72 -12.30 -0.08 -0.23
CA VAL A 72 -12.90 1.09 0.43
C VAL A 72 -11.95 2.29 0.39
N LEU A 73 -10.65 2.06 0.58
CA LEU A 73 -9.61 3.08 0.52
C LEU A 73 -9.49 3.70 -0.89
N PHE A 74 -9.44 2.86 -1.93
CA PHE A 74 -9.16 3.29 -3.30
C PHE A 74 -10.40 3.67 -4.10
N ALA A 75 -11.62 3.39 -3.64
CA ALA A 75 -12.85 3.64 -4.41
C ALA A 75 -12.96 5.10 -4.90
N ASN A 76 -12.79 6.08 -4.00
CA ASN A 76 -12.80 7.51 -4.33
C ASN A 76 -11.56 7.98 -5.12
N ILE A 77 -10.50 7.17 -5.15
CA ILE A 77 -9.29 7.46 -5.95
C ILE A 77 -9.54 7.05 -7.39
N THR A 78 -10.25 5.95 -7.61
CA THR A 78 -10.49 5.36 -8.94
C THR A 78 -11.76 5.85 -9.64
N ASP A 79 -12.75 6.37 -8.90
CA ASP A 79 -14.02 6.84 -9.48
C ASP A 79 -13.90 8.18 -10.25
N GLY A 80 -12.82 8.94 -10.01
CA GLY A 80 -12.60 10.26 -10.60
C GLY A 80 -13.45 11.40 -10.02
N SER A 81 -14.25 11.15 -8.98
CA SER A 81 -15.07 12.16 -8.30
C SER A 81 -14.22 13.26 -7.64
N ALA A 82 -12.98 12.92 -7.28
CA ALA A 82 -11.98 13.83 -6.73
C ALA A 82 -10.67 13.76 -7.55
N PRO A 83 -10.54 14.55 -8.64
CA PRO A 83 -9.39 14.46 -9.55
C PRO A 83 -8.02 14.63 -8.90
N HIS A 84 -7.95 15.41 -7.81
CA HIS A 84 -6.72 15.59 -7.03
C HIS A 84 -6.29 14.29 -6.31
N PHE A 85 -7.24 13.48 -5.83
CA PHE A 85 -6.94 12.18 -5.25
C PHE A 85 -6.55 11.16 -6.32
N SER A 86 -7.22 11.17 -7.48
CA SER A 86 -6.84 10.31 -8.61
C SER A 86 -5.42 10.61 -9.12
N LEU A 87 -5.07 11.89 -9.25
CA LEU A 87 -3.72 12.32 -9.64
C LEU A 87 -2.66 11.88 -8.62
N TYR A 88 -2.95 12.02 -7.33
CA TYR A 88 -2.08 11.51 -6.27
C TYR A 88 -1.94 9.99 -6.33
N GLY A 89 -3.04 9.27 -6.58
CA GLY A 89 -3.05 7.82 -6.80
C GLY A 89 -2.16 7.40 -7.97
N PHE A 90 -2.18 8.15 -9.08
CA PHE A 90 -1.29 7.91 -10.21
C PHE A 90 0.19 8.10 -9.84
N HIS A 91 0.52 9.17 -9.13
CA HIS A 91 1.88 9.38 -8.62
C HIS A 91 2.33 8.26 -7.67
N PHE A 92 1.47 7.85 -6.74
CA PHE A 92 1.72 6.70 -5.85
C PHE A 92 1.95 5.40 -6.64
N GLY A 93 1.10 5.09 -7.61
CA GLY A 93 1.26 3.91 -8.47
C GLY A 93 2.53 3.94 -9.30
N GLY A 94 2.92 5.11 -9.82
CA GLY A 94 4.16 5.28 -10.59
C GLY A 94 5.43 4.96 -9.80
N GLN A 95 5.42 5.16 -8.48
CA GLN A 95 6.54 4.78 -7.61
C GLN A 95 6.70 3.27 -7.49
N LEU A 96 5.64 2.49 -7.63
CA LEU A 96 5.72 1.02 -7.57
C LEU A 96 6.51 0.44 -8.76
N THR A 97 6.51 1.12 -9.90
CA THR A 97 7.27 0.69 -11.09
C THR A 97 8.77 0.64 -10.80
N SER A 98 9.33 1.61 -10.08
CA SER A 98 10.76 1.62 -9.77
C SER A 98 11.12 0.49 -8.80
N ILE A 99 10.27 0.25 -7.80
CA ILE A 99 10.41 -0.87 -6.86
C ILE A 99 10.39 -2.20 -7.64
N TRP A 100 9.42 -2.37 -8.54
CA TRP A 100 9.30 -3.55 -9.37
C TRP A 100 10.54 -3.80 -10.23
N THR A 101 11.05 -2.75 -10.90
CA THR A 101 12.28 -2.86 -11.70
C THR A 101 13.47 -3.33 -10.87
N VAL A 102 13.68 -2.77 -9.68
CA VAL A 102 14.77 -3.18 -8.79
C VAL A 102 14.59 -4.63 -8.35
N LEU A 103 13.38 -5.04 -7.97
CA LEU A 103 13.08 -6.43 -7.60
C LEU A 103 13.41 -7.40 -8.73
N MET A 104 13.03 -7.08 -9.98
CA MET A 104 13.33 -7.93 -11.13
C MET A 104 14.84 -8.05 -11.38
N ILE A 105 15.56 -6.93 -11.37
CA ILE A 105 17.02 -6.92 -11.60
C ILE A 105 17.74 -7.72 -10.50
N GLU A 106 17.39 -7.49 -9.24
CA GLU A 106 17.98 -8.22 -8.12
C GLU A 106 17.59 -9.69 -8.12
N GLY A 107 16.38 -10.05 -8.57
CA GLY A 107 15.95 -11.44 -8.61
C GLY A 107 16.70 -12.31 -9.62
N TYR A 108 17.09 -11.73 -10.77
CA TYR A 108 17.95 -12.43 -11.75
C TYR A 108 19.43 -12.43 -11.38
N ARG A 109 19.83 -11.68 -10.35
CA ARG A 109 21.24 -11.56 -9.99
C ARG A 109 21.73 -12.87 -9.38
N PHE A 110 22.80 -13.43 -9.95
CA PHE A 110 23.36 -14.71 -9.49
C PHE A 110 23.67 -14.73 -7.98
N GLY A 111 24.14 -13.59 -7.44
CA GLY A 111 24.43 -13.43 -6.01
C GLY A 111 23.22 -13.51 -5.07
N ASN A 112 21.99 -13.48 -5.61
CA ASN A 112 20.75 -13.59 -4.84
C ASN A 112 20.08 -14.97 -4.99
N ARG A 113 20.72 -15.95 -5.66
CA ARG A 113 20.19 -17.32 -5.74
C ARG A 113 20.00 -17.93 -4.35
N GLY A 114 18.84 -18.56 -4.14
CA GLY A 114 18.49 -19.17 -2.85
C GLY A 114 18.03 -18.19 -1.78
N THR A 115 17.89 -16.91 -2.11
CA THR A 115 17.24 -15.90 -1.25
C THR A 115 15.77 -15.74 -1.64
N PRO A 116 14.91 -15.18 -0.78
CA PRO A 116 13.51 -14.90 -1.13
C PRO A 116 13.31 -13.95 -2.33
N LEU A 117 14.37 -13.27 -2.76
CA LEU A 117 14.33 -12.36 -3.92
C LEU A 117 14.62 -13.08 -5.23
N SER A 118 15.08 -14.34 -5.23
CA SER A 118 15.42 -15.05 -6.47
C SER A 118 14.18 -15.30 -7.33
N LEU A 119 14.28 -14.96 -8.61
CA LEU A 119 13.31 -15.25 -9.66
C LEU A 119 13.74 -16.43 -10.52
#